data_AF-A0A9D6NMC1-F1
#
_entry.id   AF-A0A9D6NMC1-F1
#
_cell.length_a   1.000
_cell.length_b   1.000
_cell.length_c   1.000
_cell.angle_alpha   90.00
_cell.angle_beta   90.00
_cell.angle_gamma   90.00
#
_symmetry.space_group_name_H-M   'P 1'
#
loop_
_entity.id
_entity.type
_entity.pdbx_description
1 polymer ?
#
loop_
_entity_poly.entity_id
_entity_poly.type
_entity_poly.pdbx_seq_one_letter_code
_entity_poly.pdbx_strand_id
1 'polypeptide(L)'
;MNSKYTHLELGKDVEAGIAGYYTPEKEVRLKHNGREVLCVVGSAVVEASCCGAGSWKYAIVPGYIVSWQNTRNETALPVSEVELIRDEAVQNNLRHIIENDENASLINFW
;
A
#
# COMPACT_ATOMS: atom_id res chain seq x y z
N MET A 1 11.60 5.02 -12.53
CA MET A 1 12.45 4.00 -11.87
C MET A 1 11.54 2.86 -11.49
N ASN A 2 11.92 1.61 -11.81
CA ASN A 2 11.09 0.46 -11.54
C ASN A 2 11.50 -0.19 -10.21
N SER A 3 10.53 -0.75 -9.50
CA SER A 3 10.70 -1.45 -8.24
C SER A 3 9.83 -2.70 -8.20
N LYS A 4 10.18 -3.66 -7.34
CA LYS A 4 9.43 -4.90 -7.17
C LYS A 4 8.55 -4.79 -5.93
N TYR A 5 7.25 -4.94 -6.12
CA TYR A 5 6.28 -5.03 -5.03
C TYR A 5 5.97 -6.52 -4.76
N THR A 6 6.17 -6.96 -3.53
CA THR A 6 5.79 -8.32 -3.10
C THR A 6 4.39 -8.27 -2.51
N HIS A 7 3.49 -9.09 -3.06
CA HIS A 7 2.12 -9.22 -2.58
C HIS A 7 2.10 -10.02 -1.29
N LEU A 8 1.73 -9.36 -0.20
CA LEU A 8 1.58 -9.99 1.11
C LEU A 8 0.22 -10.68 1.20
N GLU A 9 0.11 -11.63 2.12
CA GLU A 9 -1.17 -12.26 2.44
C GLU A 9 -2.12 -11.22 3.06
N LEU A 10 -3.28 -11.02 2.45
CA LEU A 10 -4.27 -10.06 2.93
C LEU A 10 -4.97 -10.58 4.19
N GLY A 11 -5.32 -9.67 5.10
CA GLY A 11 -5.96 -9.97 6.37
C GLY A 11 -5.04 -10.61 7.40
N LYS A 12 -3.73 -10.65 7.14
CA LYS A 12 -2.72 -11.20 8.05
C LYS A 12 -1.86 -10.10 8.63
N ASP A 13 -1.69 -10.14 9.94
CA ASP A 13 -0.87 -9.19 10.66
C ASP A 13 0.60 -9.36 10.29
N VAL A 14 1.23 -8.21 10.05
CA VAL A 14 2.67 -8.08 9.84
C VAL A 14 3.21 -7.28 11.00
N GLU A 15 4.08 -7.92 11.79
CA GLU A 15 4.68 -7.29 12.96
C GLU A 15 5.51 -6.08 12.53
N ALA A 16 5.21 -4.91 13.11
CA ALA A 16 5.91 -3.65 12.90
C ALA A 16 6.94 -3.40 14.02
N GLY A 17 7.58 -4.48 14.51
CA GLY A 17 8.43 -4.47 15.69
C GLY A 17 7.65 -4.66 16.98
N ILE A 18 8.20 -4.18 18.11
CA ILE A 18 7.68 -4.46 19.46
C ILE A 18 6.46 -3.61 19.87
N ALA A 19 6.06 -2.64 19.05
CA ALA A 19 5.06 -1.63 19.43
C ALA A 19 3.70 -1.80 18.73
N GLY A 20 3.57 -2.75 17.79
CA GLY A 20 2.35 -2.95 17.04
C GLY A 20 2.52 -3.77 15.76
N TYR A 21 1.50 -3.76 14.93
CA TYR A 21 1.43 -4.48 13.67
C TYR A 21 0.66 -3.68 12.63
N TYR A 22 0.77 -4.10 11.38
CA TYR A 22 -0.12 -3.63 10.32
C TYR A 22 -0.69 -4.82 9.56
N THR A 23 -1.89 -4.63 9.03
CA THR A 23 -2.65 -5.68 8.36
C THR A 23 -3.05 -5.15 6.98
N PRO A 24 -2.39 -5.60 5.89
CA PRO A 24 -2.85 -5.31 4.55
C PRO A 24 -4.24 -5.91 4.36
N GLU A 25 -5.24 -5.10 4.03
CA GLU A 25 -6.64 -5.55 3.93
C GLU A 25 -7.06 -5.75 2.47
N LYS A 26 -6.59 -4.87 1.57
CA LYS A 26 -6.92 -4.93 0.15
C LYS A 26 -5.82 -4.34 -0.72
N GLU A 27 -5.75 -4.86 -1.95
CA GLU A 27 -4.99 -4.26 -3.05
C GLU A 27 -5.97 -3.77 -4.12
N VAL A 28 -5.80 -2.52 -4.53
CA VAL A 28 -6.64 -1.86 -5.51
C VAL A 28 -5.81 -1.46 -6.72
N ARG A 29 -6.33 -1.76 -7.91
CA ARG A 29 -5.78 -1.33 -9.20
C ARG A 29 -6.55 -0.11 -9.67
N LEU A 30 -6.08 1.07 -9.27
CA LEU A 30 -6.72 2.34 -9.57
C LEU A 30 -6.41 2.75 -11.01
N LYS A 31 -7.45 3.03 -11.81
CA LYS A 31 -7.25 3.56 -13.16
C LYS A 31 -6.92 5.05 -13.08
N HIS A 32 -5.76 5.44 -13.59
CA HIS A 32 -5.32 6.84 -13.63
C HIS A 32 -4.58 7.10 -14.95
N ASN A 33 -5.07 8.07 -15.74
CA ASN A 33 -4.49 8.46 -17.03
C ASN A 33 -4.22 7.29 -17.99
N GLY A 34 -5.17 6.35 -18.10
CA GLY A 34 -5.05 5.19 -18.98
C GLY A 34 -4.07 4.10 -18.51
N ARG A 35 -3.49 4.26 -17.32
CA ARG A 35 -2.64 3.29 -16.64
C ARG A 35 -3.29 2.81 -15.36
N GLU A 36 -2.74 1.75 -14.77
CA GLU A 36 -3.17 1.25 -13.47
C GLU A 36 -2.12 1.56 -12.41
N VAL A 37 -2.57 2.08 -11.27
CA VAL A 37 -1.77 2.35 -10.08
C VAL A 37 -2.09 1.28 -9.05
N LEU A 38 -1.07 0.66 -8.48
CA LEU A 38 -1.23 -0.21 -7.34
C LEU A 38 -1.39 0.65 -6.08
N CYS A 39 -2.46 0.40 -5.35
CA CYS A 39 -2.72 0.94 -4.02
C CYS A 39 -2.97 -0.22 -3.06
N VAL A 40 -2.35 -0.18 -1.89
CA VAL A 40 -2.52 -1.18 -0.83
C VAL A 40 -3.14 -0.47 0.34
N VAL A 41 -4.33 -0.90 0.76
CA VAL A 41 -5.03 -0.31 1.91
C VAL A 41 -5.05 -1.33 3.03
N GLY A 42 -4.81 -0.85 4.24
CA GLY A 42 -4.79 -1.68 5.42
C GLY A 42 -5.04 -0.87 6.68
N SER A 43 -4.93 -1.54 7.81
CA SER A 43 -4.96 -0.93 9.14
C SER A 43 -3.62 -1.10 9.83
N ALA A 44 -3.22 -0.08 10.58
CA ALA A 44 -2.09 -0.15 11.48
C ALA A 44 -2.59 -0.03 12.91
N VAL A 45 -2.01 -0.81 13.82
CA VAL A 45 -2.36 -0.86 15.24
C VAL A 45 -1.09 -0.61 16.05
N VAL A 46 -1.18 0.30 17.02
CA VAL A 46 -0.16 0.51 18.04
C VAL A 46 -0.74 0.06 19.38
N GLU A 47 -0.14 -0.98 19.97
CA GLU A 47 -0.62 -1.59 21.22
C GLU A 47 0.15 -1.07 22.45
N ALA A 48 1.42 -0.71 22.27
CA ALA A 48 2.30 -0.26 23.36
C ALA A 48 2.33 1.27 23.49
N SER A 49 1.16 1.91 23.64
CA SER A 49 1.07 3.35 23.90
C SER A 49 0.65 3.61 25.35
N CYS A 50 1.29 4.58 26.01
CA CYS A 50 0.97 4.96 27.40
C CYS A 50 -0.45 5.52 27.60
N CYS A 51 -1.18 5.75 26.50
CA CYS A 51 -2.51 6.33 26.46
C CYS A 51 -3.57 5.40 25.83
N GLY A 52 -3.26 4.11 25.63
CA GLY A 52 -4.19 3.10 25.07
C GLY A 52 -3.83 2.63 23.65
N ALA A 53 -4.56 1.65 23.13
CA ALA A 53 -4.34 1.16 21.77
C ALA A 53 -4.95 2.12 20.73
N GLY A 54 -4.19 2.44 19.69
CA GLY A 54 -4.65 3.25 18.56
C GLY A 54 -4.64 2.43 17.28
N SER A 55 -5.71 2.53 16.48
CA SER A 55 -5.73 1.98 15.13
C SER A 55 -6.17 3.02 14.11
N TRP A 56 -5.61 2.94 12.91
CA TRP A 56 -5.98 3.82 11.80
C TRP A 56 -5.85 3.09 10.47
N LYS A 57 -6.58 3.58 9.47
CA LYS A 57 -6.45 3.15 8.08
C LYS A 57 -5.30 3.85 7.40
N TYR A 58 -4.52 3.10 6.65
CA TYR A 58 -3.45 3.62 5.80
C TYR A 58 -3.66 3.17 4.35
N ALA A 59 -3.05 3.91 3.43
CA ALA A 59 -2.81 3.45 2.08
C ALA A 59 -1.33 3.63 1.70
N ILE A 60 -0.80 2.66 0.97
CA ILE A 60 0.53 2.73 0.36
C ILE A 60 0.34 2.64 -1.15
N VAL A 61 1.02 3.50 -1.90
CA VAL A 61 1.01 3.53 -3.35
C VAL A 61 2.40 3.15 -3.86
N PRO A 62 2.65 1.86 -4.17
CA PRO A 62 3.92 1.43 -4.75
C PRO A 62 4.23 2.08 -6.09
N GLY A 63 3.20 2.34 -6.91
CA GLY A 63 3.34 3.07 -8.17
C GLY A 63 2.48 2.52 -9.30
N TYR A 64 2.79 2.91 -10.54
CA TYR A 64 2.11 2.39 -11.72
C TYR A 64 2.50 0.94 -11.99
N ILE A 65 1.53 0.07 -12.23
CA ILE A 65 1.79 -1.33 -12.55
C ILE A 65 2.40 -1.43 -13.94
N VAL A 66 3.61 -2.00 -14.01
CA VAL A 66 4.30 -2.35 -15.26
C VAL A 66 4.01 -3.80 -15.62
N SER A 67 4.07 -4.70 -14.64
CA SER A 67 3.65 -6.10 -14.79
C SER A 67 2.98 -6.60 -13.51
N TRP A 68 1.83 -7.26 -13.67
CA TRP A 68 1.01 -7.71 -12.54
C TRP A 68 1.30 -9.16 -12.19
N GLN A 69 1.80 -9.41 -10.97
CA GLN A 69 2.04 -10.75 -10.40
C GLN A 69 2.77 -11.71 -11.35
N ASN A 70 3.68 -11.18 -12.16
CA ASN A 70 4.33 -11.93 -13.24
C ASN A 70 5.48 -12.82 -12.74
N THR A 71 5.95 -12.61 -11.51
CA THR A 71 7.04 -13.38 -10.91
C THR A 71 6.70 -13.79 -9.49
N ARG A 72 7.52 -14.66 -8.90
CA ARG A 72 7.47 -15.01 -7.48
C ARG A 72 8.82 -14.75 -6.83
N ASN A 73 8.81 -14.35 -5.56
CA ASN A 73 10.04 -14.21 -4.77
C ASN A 73 10.52 -15.57 -4.23
N GLU A 74 11.60 -15.56 -3.44
CA GLU A 74 12.19 -16.76 -2.82
C GLU A 74 11.24 -17.48 -1.85
N THR A 75 10.27 -16.77 -1.27
CA THR A 75 9.22 -17.32 -0.41
C THR A 75 7.95 -17.71 -1.16
N ALA A 76 8.03 -17.81 -2.50
CA ALA A 76 6.94 -18.14 -3.42
C ALA A 76 5.76 -17.15 -3.41
N LEU A 77 5.90 -15.96 -2.84
CA LEU A 77 4.89 -14.91 -2.89
C LEU A 77 4.86 -14.23 -4.27
N PRO A 78 3.68 -13.85 -4.81
CA PRO A 78 3.58 -13.12 -6.06
C PRO A 78 4.32 -11.77 -6.00
N VAL A 79 4.90 -11.36 -7.12
CA VAL A 79 5.63 -10.09 -7.25
C VAL A 79 5.19 -9.36 -8.51
N SER A 80 4.83 -8.09 -8.35
CA SER A 80 4.58 -7.14 -9.43
C SER A 80 5.77 -6.21 -9.63
N GLU A 81 5.95 -5.76 -10.87
CA GLU A 81 6.85 -4.65 -11.18
C GLU A 81 6.03 -3.35 -11.25
N VAL A 82 6.52 -2.33 -10.55
CA VAL A 82 5.88 -1.01 -10.50
C VAL A 82 6.86 0.09 -10.87
N GLU A 83 6.37 1.12 -11.55
CA GLU A 83 7.09 2.36 -11.80
C GLU A 83 6.73 3.39 -10.71
N LEU A 84 7.74 3.85 -9.98
CA LEU A 84 7.56 4.81 -8.89
C LEU A 84 7.00 6.14 -9.40
N ILE A 85 6.03 6.68 -8.68
CA ILE A 85 5.38 7.95 -9.01
C ILE A 85 6.10 9.06 -8.26
N ARG A 86 6.95 9.83 -8.96
CA ARG A 86 7.71 10.94 -8.35
C ARG A 86 7.11 12.32 -8.59
N ASP A 87 6.17 12.42 -9.53
CA ASP A 87 5.50 13.67 -9.85
C ASP A 87 4.50 14.03 -8.74
N GLU A 88 4.72 15.16 -8.08
CA GLU A 88 3.90 15.62 -6.95
C GLU A 88 2.45 15.92 -7.34
N ALA A 89 2.20 16.43 -8.55
CA ALA A 89 0.85 16.72 -9.01
C ALA A 89 0.06 15.42 -9.19
N VAL A 90 0.71 14.38 -9.73
CA VAL A 90 0.12 13.03 -9.82
C VAL A 90 -0.12 12.44 -8.43
N GLN A 91 0.85 12.54 -7.51
CA GLN A 91 0.67 12.05 -6.14
C GLN A 91 -0.49 12.75 -5.43
N ASN A 92 -0.61 14.08 -5.56
CA ASN A 92 -1.69 14.86 -4.97
C ASN A 92 -3.05 14.47 -5.54
N ASN A 93 -3.15 14.25 -6.87
CA ASN A 93 -4.39 13.78 -7.49
C ASN A 93 -4.80 12.40 -6.96
N LEU A 94 -3.85 11.45 -6.94
CA LEU A 94 -4.10 10.10 -6.41
C LEU A 94 -4.46 10.13 -4.93
N ARG A 95 -3.85 11.02 -4.14
CA ARG A 95 -4.19 11.18 -2.72
C ARG A 95 -5.68 11.50 -2.56
N HIS A 96 -6.20 12.48 -3.30
CA HIS A 96 -7.62 12.82 -3.23
C HIS A 96 -8.55 11.70 -3.68
N ILE A 97 -8.16 10.92 -4.70
CA ILE A 97 -8.94 9.75 -5.12
C ILE A 97 -8.99 8.71 -3.99
N ILE A 98 -7.83 8.38 -3.42
CA ILE A 98 -7.70 7.36 -2.37
C ILE A 98 -8.40 7.80 -1.07
N GLU A 99 -8.27 9.07 -0.66
CA GLU A 99 -8.97 9.62 0.51
C GLU A 99 -10.49 9.42 0.38
N ASN A 100 -11.04 9.72 -0.79
CA ASN A 100 -12.48 9.64 -1.04
C ASN A 100 -12.98 8.19 -1.19
N ASP A 101 -12.27 7.36 -1.95
CA ASP A 101 -12.74 6.01 -2.29
C ASP A 101 -12.44 5.01 -1.17
N GLU A 102 -11.30 5.17 -0.48
CA GLU A 102 -10.77 4.17 0.43
C GLU A 102 -10.91 4.57 1.91
N ASN A 103 -11.25 5.84 2.16
CA ASN A 103 -11.36 6.44 3.50
C ASN A 103 -10.08 6.24 4.32
N ALA A 104 -8.92 6.38 3.66
CA ALA A 104 -7.60 6.32 4.26
C ALA A 104 -6.99 7.72 4.24
N SER A 105 -6.64 8.25 5.42
CA SER A 105 -6.04 9.60 5.54
C SER A 105 -4.52 9.56 5.57
N LEU A 106 -3.92 8.42 5.94
CA LEU A 106 -2.47 8.23 5.92
C LEU A 106 -2.05 7.56 4.61
N ILE A 107 -1.65 8.37 3.63
CA ILE A 107 -1.31 7.90 2.28
C ILE A 107 0.15 8.18 1.98
N ASN A 108 0.92 7.11 1.76
CA ASN A 108 2.35 7.18 1.44
C ASN A 108 2.64 6.63 0.03
N PHE A 109 3.62 7.25 -0.64
CA PHE A 109 4.14 6.83 -1.93
C PHE A 109 5.58 6.31 -1.75
N TRP A 110 5.99 5.32 -2.55
CA TRP A 110 7.36 4.80 -2.58
C TRP A 110 8.33 5.72 -3.33
#